data_AF-A0A9D4IMY0-F1
#
_entry.id   AF-A0A9D4IMY0-F1
#
_cell.length_a   1.000
_cell.length_b   1.000
_cell.length_c   1.000
_cell.angle_alpha   90.00
_cell.angle_beta   90.00
_cell.angle_gamma   90.00
#
_symmetry.space_group_name_H-M   'P 1'
#
loop_
_entity.id
_entity.type
_entity.pdbx_description
1 polymer ?
#
loop_
_entity_poly.entity_id
_entity_poly.type
_entity_poly.pdbx_seq_one_letter_code
_entity_poly.pdbx_strand_id
1 'polypeptide(L)'
;MSGIKRRLHLASGRMSTSSMPLGPFGEVVGTTGTLEALGIDGSAYKSKVIAPRNPKLLKPGEDEGFKMTPSKFMFDMHMDTEQKLANTHTMKVPRKIELLDMADTSLQKFSQVNVDEPMFQPFPSEIFFQKFVPFETYEVPLVLRNNDKASFYINLLLG
;
A
#
# COMPACT_ATOMS: atom_id res chain seq x y z
N MET A 1 -20.83 -0.57 55.47
CA MET A 1 -19.53 -1.05 54.96
C MET A 1 -19.55 -0.97 53.44
N SER A 2 -18.62 -0.20 52.89
CA SER A 2 -18.42 0.07 51.47
C SER A 2 -17.91 -1.18 50.74
N GLY A 3 -18.45 -1.46 49.55
CA GLY A 3 -18.05 -2.59 48.71
C GLY A 3 -18.44 -2.33 47.26
N ILE A 4 -17.56 -1.61 46.55
CA ILE A 4 -17.73 -1.06 45.21
C ILE A 4 -17.89 -2.17 44.16
N LYS A 5 -19.03 -2.19 43.47
CA LYS A 5 -19.25 -2.90 42.21
C LYS A 5 -18.45 -2.20 41.10
N ARG A 6 -17.43 -2.86 40.55
CA ARG A 6 -16.77 -2.40 39.31
C ARG A 6 -17.47 -2.99 38.09
N ARG A 7 -18.32 -2.16 37.49
CA ARG A 7 -18.87 -2.33 36.14
C ARG A 7 -17.76 -1.97 35.15
N LEU A 8 -17.31 -2.93 34.34
CA LEU A 8 -16.46 -2.67 33.18
C LEU A 8 -17.29 -1.85 32.17
N HIS A 9 -17.01 -0.55 32.10
CA HIS A 9 -17.43 0.28 30.99
C HIS A 9 -16.52 -0.03 29.80
N LEU A 10 -17.08 -0.62 28.74
CA LEU A 10 -16.48 -0.51 27.40
C LEU A 10 -16.55 0.98 27.02
N ALA A 11 -15.42 1.67 27.14
CA ALA A 11 -15.25 2.98 26.54
C ALA A 11 -15.16 2.79 25.02
N SER A 12 -16.23 3.16 24.33
CA SER A 12 -16.21 3.47 22.90
C SER A 12 -15.29 4.68 22.68
N GLY A 13 -14.00 4.42 22.48
CA GLY A 13 -13.04 5.40 22.02
C GLY A 13 -13.06 5.45 20.50
N ARG A 14 -13.78 6.42 19.92
CA ARG A 14 -13.57 6.82 18.53
C ARG A 14 -12.12 7.30 18.39
N MET A 15 -11.24 6.50 17.79
CA MET A 15 -9.94 6.99 17.35
C MET A 15 -10.17 7.89 16.13
N SER A 16 -10.05 9.19 16.39
CA SER A 16 -10.02 10.24 15.38
C SER A 16 -9.00 9.90 14.29
N THR A 17 -9.45 9.89 13.05
CA THR A 17 -8.61 9.79 11.86
C THR A 17 -7.80 11.08 11.73
N SER A 18 -6.59 11.13 12.28
CA SER A 18 -5.64 12.21 11.97
C SER A 18 -4.64 11.71 10.93
N SER A 19 -5.01 11.81 9.65
CA SER A 19 -4.01 11.98 8.59
C SER A 19 -3.31 13.31 8.87
N MET A 20 -2.02 13.28 9.21
CA MET A 20 -1.30 14.54 9.42
C MET A 20 -1.11 15.27 8.08
N PRO A 21 -1.40 16.57 8.01
CA PRO A 21 -1.22 17.35 6.80
C PRO A 21 0.27 17.55 6.52
N LEU A 22 0.66 17.29 5.28
CA LEU A 22 1.96 17.72 4.75
C LEU A 22 1.99 19.26 4.72
N GLY A 23 3.10 19.85 5.17
CA GLY A 23 3.32 21.29 5.06
C GLY A 23 3.34 21.75 3.58
N PRO A 24 3.17 23.06 3.32
CA PRO A 24 2.99 23.60 1.96
C PRO A 24 4.18 23.38 1.00
N PHE A 25 5.31 22.85 1.49
CA PHE A 25 6.55 22.65 0.72
C PHE A 25 7.20 21.27 0.88
N GLY A 26 6.45 20.25 1.31
CA GLY A 26 6.92 18.86 1.24
C GLY A 26 7.98 18.46 2.28
N GLU A 27 8.13 19.19 3.37
CA GLU A 27 8.89 18.69 4.52
C GLU A 27 8.17 17.51 5.19
N VAL A 28 8.87 16.39 5.32
CA VAL A 28 8.40 15.20 6.02
C VAL A 28 8.67 15.36 7.52
N VAL A 29 7.63 15.65 8.30
CA VAL A 29 7.74 15.75 9.77
C VAL A 29 7.48 14.38 10.43
N GLY A 30 8.57 13.67 10.79
CA GLY A 30 8.59 12.46 11.67
C GLY A 30 7.96 11.18 11.07
N THR A 31 8.38 9.94 11.35
CA THR A 31 9.00 9.36 12.54
C THR A 31 9.83 8.11 12.20
N THR A 32 10.96 7.93 12.88
CA THR A 32 11.71 6.68 13.02
C THR A 32 10.82 5.55 13.56
N GLY A 33 10.56 4.52 12.76
CA GLY A 33 9.82 3.32 13.17
C GLY A 33 10.66 2.07 12.96
N THR A 34 11.04 1.44 14.07
CA THR A 34 11.98 0.32 14.20
C THR A 34 11.50 -0.93 13.45
N LEU A 35 12.40 -1.52 12.65
CA LEU A 35 12.25 -2.75 11.84
C LEU A 35 12.20 -4.06 12.67
N GLU A 36 11.92 -3.98 13.97
CA GLU A 36 12.08 -5.10 14.93
C GLU A 36 10.98 -6.17 14.84
N ALA A 37 9.96 -5.97 14.00
CA ALA A 37 8.84 -6.90 13.84
C ALA A 37 9.04 -7.97 12.76
N LEU A 38 10.09 -7.87 11.94
CA LEU A 38 10.46 -8.89 10.97
C LEU A 38 11.62 -9.68 11.59
N GLY A 39 11.41 -10.97 11.84
CA GLY A 39 12.40 -11.86 12.46
C GLY A 39 13.74 -11.90 11.71
N ILE A 40 14.63 -12.80 12.15
CA ILE A 40 16.06 -12.84 11.79
C ILE A 40 16.33 -12.76 10.26
N ASP A 41 15.39 -13.21 9.42
CA ASP A 41 15.50 -13.18 7.95
C ASP A 41 15.12 -11.84 7.27
N GLY A 42 14.45 -10.93 7.99
CA GLY A 42 14.09 -9.58 7.50
C GLY A 42 15.23 -8.57 7.59
N SER A 43 16.32 -8.94 8.28
CA SER A 43 17.49 -8.07 8.50
C SER A 43 18.40 -7.93 7.27
N ALA A 44 18.28 -8.82 6.29
CA ALA A 44 19.05 -8.79 5.05
C ALA A 44 18.49 -7.82 3.99
N TYR A 45 17.26 -7.33 4.16
CA TYR A 45 16.59 -6.46 3.21
C TYR A 45 16.35 -5.08 3.82
N LYS A 46 17.30 -4.17 3.63
CA LYS A 46 17.13 -2.75 3.99
C LYS A 46 16.75 -1.94 2.76
N SER A 47 15.46 -1.91 2.43
CA SER A 47 14.97 -0.87 1.53
C SER A 47 15.02 0.46 2.28
N LYS A 48 15.60 1.50 1.67
CA LYS A 48 15.51 2.88 2.18
C LYS A 48 14.09 3.44 2.05
N VAL A 49 13.21 2.74 1.34
CA VAL A 49 11.89 3.21 0.97
C VAL A 49 10.82 2.52 1.79
N ILE A 50 10.09 3.31 2.59
CA ILE A 50 9.00 2.84 3.43
C ILE A 50 7.68 3.20 2.76
N ALA A 51 6.84 2.20 2.52
CA ALA A 51 5.49 2.38 2.03
C ALA A 51 4.66 3.22 3.03
N PRO A 52 3.91 4.25 2.58
CA PRO A 52 2.99 4.97 3.44
C PRO A 52 1.99 4.05 4.14
N ARG A 53 1.71 4.36 5.42
CA ARG A 53 0.88 3.51 6.29
C ARG A 53 -0.60 3.68 5.91
N ASN A 54 -1.14 2.70 5.19
CA ASN A 54 -2.56 2.58 4.82
C ASN A 54 -3.04 3.53 3.69
N PRO A 55 -2.58 3.34 2.45
CA PRO A 55 -3.04 4.10 1.29
C PRO A 55 -4.53 3.83 1.00
N LYS A 56 -5.25 4.87 0.58
CA LYS A 56 -6.69 4.77 0.29
C LYS A 56 -6.93 4.03 -1.02
N LEU A 57 -7.74 2.96 -0.99
CA LEU A 57 -8.20 2.29 -2.20
C LEU A 57 -9.27 3.14 -2.89
N LEU A 58 -9.00 3.56 -4.13
CA LEU A 58 -9.90 4.32 -4.97
C LEU A 58 -10.86 3.36 -5.67
N LYS A 59 -12.14 3.74 -5.74
CA LYS A 59 -13.13 2.96 -6.50
C LYS A 59 -12.98 3.23 -8.00
N PRO A 60 -13.39 2.28 -8.86
CA PRO A 60 -13.45 2.52 -10.30
C PRO A 60 -14.20 3.84 -10.59
N GLY A 61 -13.55 4.75 -11.31
CA GLY A 61 -14.11 6.06 -11.68
C GLY A 61 -13.85 7.20 -10.70
N GLU A 62 -13.34 6.97 -9.47
CA GLU A 62 -12.97 8.05 -8.55
C GLU A 62 -11.78 8.88 -9.06
N ASP A 63 -10.92 8.26 -9.87
CA ASP A 63 -9.71 8.86 -10.43
C ASP A 63 -10.01 9.76 -11.65
N GLU A 64 -11.15 9.55 -12.31
CA GLU A 64 -11.45 10.10 -13.64
C GLU A 64 -11.88 11.58 -13.64
N GLY A 65 -11.78 12.25 -12.50
CA GLY A 65 -12.09 13.68 -12.36
C GLY A 65 -10.91 14.55 -11.93
N PHE A 66 -9.74 13.97 -11.64
CA PHE A 66 -8.62 14.74 -11.11
C PHE A 66 -7.92 15.54 -12.24
N LYS A 67 -8.32 16.80 -12.42
CA LYS A 67 -7.58 17.74 -13.27
C LYS A 67 -6.25 18.09 -12.61
N MET A 68 -5.16 17.52 -13.12
CA MET A 68 -3.80 17.90 -12.75
C MET A 68 -3.61 19.41 -12.98
N THR A 69 -3.25 20.14 -11.94
CA THR A 69 -2.84 21.54 -12.07
C THR A 69 -1.40 21.61 -12.58
N PRO A 70 -1.01 22.68 -13.30
CA PRO A 70 0.37 22.86 -13.73
C PRO A 70 1.38 22.84 -12.56
N SER A 71 1.02 23.40 -11.41
CA SER A 71 1.86 23.37 -10.20
C SER A 71 2.07 21.96 -9.67
N LYS A 72 1.01 21.14 -9.64
CA LYS A 72 1.10 19.73 -9.22
C LYS A 72 1.95 18.92 -10.19
N PHE A 73 1.80 19.14 -11.49
CA PHE A 73 2.64 18.51 -12.51
C PHE A 73 4.11 18.89 -12.31
N MET A 74 4.42 20.18 -12.16
CA MET A 74 5.80 20.64 -11.91
C MET A 74 6.37 20.00 -10.66
N PHE A 75 5.61 19.96 -9.56
CA PHE A 75 6.02 19.29 -8.33
C PHE A 75 6.34 17.80 -8.56
N ASP A 76 5.44 17.06 -9.19
CA ASP A 76 5.64 15.63 -9.46
C ASP A 76 6.84 15.37 -10.40
N MET A 77 7.12 16.27 -11.34
CA MET A 77 8.31 16.20 -12.21
C MET A 77 9.63 16.42 -11.44
N HIS A 78 9.60 17.15 -10.31
CA HIS A 78 10.77 17.42 -9.47
C HIS A 78 11.01 16.34 -8.41
N MET A 79 10.14 15.34 -8.29
CA MET A 79 10.38 14.23 -7.38
C MET A 79 11.32 13.19 -8.00
N ASP A 80 12.06 12.49 -7.14
CA ASP A 80 12.72 11.23 -7.51
C ASP A 80 11.80 10.04 -7.22
N THR A 81 12.25 8.84 -7.59
CA THR A 81 11.53 7.57 -7.38
C THR A 81 11.12 7.34 -5.93
N GLU A 82 12.02 7.60 -4.97
CA GLU A 82 11.79 7.33 -3.54
C GLU A 82 10.75 8.29 -2.97
N GLN A 83 10.88 9.57 -3.26
CA GLN A 83 9.94 10.60 -2.85
C GLN A 83 8.55 10.32 -3.44
N LYS A 84 8.49 9.93 -4.72
CA LYS A 84 7.22 9.64 -5.39
C LYS A 84 6.50 8.46 -4.74
N LEU A 85 7.23 7.41 -4.37
CA LEU A 85 6.68 6.29 -3.61
C LEU A 85 6.21 6.73 -2.22
N ALA A 86 7.00 7.50 -1.49
CA ALA A 86 6.63 8.02 -0.17
C ALA A 86 5.36 8.89 -0.23
N ASN A 87 5.14 9.61 -1.34
CA ASN A 87 3.96 10.45 -1.55
C ASN A 87 2.76 9.70 -2.17
N THR A 88 2.85 8.38 -2.35
CA THR A 88 1.76 7.57 -2.92
C THR A 88 0.74 7.22 -1.84
N HIS A 89 -0.29 8.05 -1.68
CA HIS A 89 -1.30 7.90 -0.64
C HIS A 89 -2.58 7.17 -1.09
N THR A 90 -2.62 6.73 -2.35
CA THR A 90 -3.79 6.08 -2.95
C THR A 90 -3.38 4.80 -3.69
N MET A 91 -4.33 3.87 -3.80
CA MET A 91 -4.21 2.65 -4.58
C MET A 91 -5.39 2.54 -5.53
N LYS A 92 -5.16 1.93 -6.68
CA LYS A 92 -6.19 1.59 -7.66
C LYS A 92 -6.59 0.13 -7.50
N VAL A 93 -7.86 -0.17 -7.69
CA VAL A 93 -8.32 -1.56 -7.83
C VAL A 93 -7.68 -2.12 -9.12
N PRO A 94 -6.93 -3.23 -9.06
CA PRO A 94 -6.27 -3.75 -10.25
C PRO A 94 -7.28 -4.25 -11.29
N ARG A 95 -6.94 -4.05 -12.56
CA ARG A 95 -7.77 -4.48 -13.69
C ARG A 95 -7.62 -5.99 -13.88
N LYS A 96 -8.75 -6.69 -13.96
CA LYS A 96 -8.79 -8.12 -14.27
C LYS A 96 -8.49 -8.34 -15.76
N ILE A 97 -7.43 -9.09 -16.03
CA ILE A 97 -6.97 -9.45 -17.38
C ILE A 97 -7.33 -10.90 -17.74
N GLU A 98 -7.35 -11.78 -16.75
CA GLU A 98 -7.51 -13.23 -16.90
C GLU A 98 -8.20 -13.81 -15.64
N LEU A 99 -8.81 -14.98 -15.80
CA LEU A 99 -9.34 -15.81 -14.71
C LEU A 99 -8.34 -16.92 -14.37
N LEU A 100 -8.04 -17.09 -13.09
CA LEU A 100 -7.22 -18.19 -12.60
C LEU A 100 -8.09 -19.44 -12.35
N ASP A 101 -7.63 -20.61 -12.82
CA ASP A 101 -8.20 -21.89 -12.40
C ASP A 101 -7.60 -22.31 -11.05
N MET A 102 -8.47 -22.41 -10.04
CA MET A 102 -8.08 -22.80 -8.69
C MET A 102 -7.72 -24.29 -8.58
N ALA A 103 -8.25 -25.14 -9.48
CA ALA A 103 -7.98 -26.58 -9.45
C ALA A 103 -6.52 -26.90 -9.78
N ASP A 104 -5.87 -26.03 -10.55
CA ASP A 104 -4.48 -26.20 -10.99
C ASP A 104 -3.47 -25.80 -9.92
N THR A 105 -3.83 -24.87 -9.03
CA THR A 105 -2.88 -24.20 -8.13
C THR A 105 -3.11 -24.47 -6.64
N SER A 106 -4.27 -25.01 -6.25
CA SER A 106 -4.61 -25.22 -4.83
C SER A 106 -5.49 -26.44 -4.58
N LEU A 107 -5.22 -27.13 -3.47
CA LEU A 107 -6.12 -28.15 -2.91
C LEU A 107 -7.39 -27.53 -2.30
N GLN A 108 -7.34 -26.24 -1.95
CA GLN A 108 -8.50 -25.49 -1.48
C GLN A 108 -9.29 -24.97 -2.68
N LYS A 109 -10.37 -25.68 -3.02
CA LYS A 109 -11.22 -25.41 -4.20
C LYS A 109 -12.22 -24.27 -4.03
N PHE A 110 -12.24 -23.61 -2.87
CA PHE A 110 -13.21 -22.57 -2.55
C PHE A 110 -12.49 -21.28 -2.15
N SER A 111 -12.66 -20.27 -2.99
CA SER A 111 -12.28 -18.88 -2.71
C SER A 111 -13.43 -18.17 -1.99
N GLN A 112 -13.08 -17.25 -1.09
CA GLN A 112 -14.08 -16.32 -0.54
C GLN A 112 -14.20 -15.04 -1.38
N VAL A 113 -13.28 -14.82 -2.30
CA VAL A 113 -13.27 -13.66 -3.20
C VAL A 113 -14.21 -13.94 -4.36
N ASN A 114 -15.06 -12.98 -4.70
CA ASN A 114 -15.94 -13.11 -5.85
C ASN A 114 -15.12 -13.16 -7.14
N VAL A 115 -15.63 -13.86 -8.16
CA VAL A 115 -14.96 -13.99 -9.46
C VAL A 115 -14.64 -12.62 -10.07
N ASP A 116 -15.48 -11.60 -9.84
CA ASP A 116 -15.31 -10.25 -10.38
C ASP A 116 -14.42 -9.34 -9.53
N GLU A 117 -13.99 -9.80 -8.37
CA GLU A 117 -13.11 -9.07 -7.47
C GLU A 117 -11.64 -9.49 -7.68
N PRO A 118 -10.69 -8.57 -7.56
CA PRO A 118 -9.28 -8.93 -7.66
C PRO A 118 -8.81 -9.71 -6.42
N MET A 119 -8.17 -10.85 -6.67
CA MET A 119 -7.59 -11.68 -5.62
C MET A 119 -6.40 -11.02 -4.92
N PHE A 120 -5.67 -10.17 -5.62
CA PHE A 120 -4.50 -9.47 -5.10
C PHE A 120 -4.65 -7.96 -5.23
N GLN A 121 -4.22 -7.23 -4.20
CA GLN A 121 -4.13 -5.77 -4.22
C GLN A 121 -2.64 -5.36 -4.17
N PRO A 122 -2.06 -4.85 -5.27
CA PRO A 122 -0.68 -4.38 -5.30
C PRO A 122 -0.53 -3.00 -4.65
N PHE A 123 0.60 -2.81 -3.98
CA PHE A 123 1.11 -1.52 -3.54
C PHE A 123 2.59 -1.35 -3.91
N PRO A 124 2.99 -0.24 -4.54
CA PRO A 124 2.11 0.75 -5.16
C PRO A 124 1.34 0.13 -6.34
N SER A 125 0.24 0.75 -6.77
CA SER A 125 -0.52 0.27 -7.93
C SER A 125 0.22 0.54 -9.26
N GLU A 126 1.09 1.54 -9.27
CA GLU A 126 1.95 1.91 -10.40
C GLU A 126 3.35 2.21 -9.87
N ILE A 127 4.38 1.74 -10.56
CA ILE A 127 5.79 2.00 -10.21
C ILE A 127 6.36 2.99 -11.23
N PHE A 128 6.99 4.04 -10.73
CA PHE A 128 7.64 5.06 -11.55
C PHE A 128 9.12 5.13 -11.23
N PHE A 129 9.97 5.01 -12.23
CA PHE A 129 11.39 5.31 -12.13
C PHE A 129 11.65 6.69 -12.71
N GLN A 130 12.13 7.62 -11.89
CA GLN A 130 12.31 9.02 -12.26
C GLN A 130 13.67 9.54 -11.78
N LYS A 131 14.30 10.41 -12.58
CA LYS A 131 15.64 10.96 -12.35
C LYS A 131 16.73 9.88 -12.21
N PHE A 132 16.71 8.90 -13.11
CA PHE A 132 17.73 7.85 -13.12
C PHE A 132 19.08 8.39 -13.59
N VAL A 133 20.15 7.81 -13.04
CA VAL A 133 21.53 7.98 -13.47
C VAL A 133 21.94 6.70 -14.19
N PRO A 134 22.64 6.77 -15.33
CA PRO A 134 23.13 5.57 -16.00
C PRO A 134 24.01 4.72 -15.08
N PHE A 135 23.91 3.39 -15.23
CA PHE A 135 24.69 2.39 -14.49
C PHE A 135 24.39 2.29 -12.98
N GLU A 136 23.32 2.93 -12.50
CA GLU A 136 22.82 2.77 -11.14
C GLU A 136 21.69 1.73 -11.08
N THR A 137 21.62 1.02 -9.95
CA THR A 137 20.53 0.08 -9.65
C THR A 137 19.50 0.76 -8.76
N TYR A 138 18.23 0.68 -9.16
CA TYR A 138 17.11 1.24 -8.41
C TYR A 138 16.19 0.14 -7.93
N GLU A 139 15.83 0.18 -6.66
CA GLU A 139 14.95 -0.79 -6.03
C GLU A 139 13.68 -0.09 -5.54
N VAL A 140 12.52 -0.66 -5.90
CA VAL A 140 11.22 -0.18 -5.45
C VAL A 140 10.46 -1.37 -4.86
N PRO A 141 9.95 -1.27 -3.62
CA PRO A 141 9.17 -2.35 -3.03
C PRO A 141 7.82 -2.50 -3.74
N LEU A 142 7.50 -3.72 -4.14
CA LEU A 142 6.17 -4.15 -4.58
C LEU A 142 5.58 -5.11 -3.55
N VAL A 143 4.47 -4.72 -2.94
CA VAL A 143 3.75 -5.51 -1.95
C VAL A 143 2.45 -6.01 -2.57
N LEU A 144 2.19 -7.31 -2.48
CA LEU A 144 0.94 -7.91 -2.96
C LEU A 144 0.13 -8.38 -1.75
N ARG A 145 -1.00 -7.71 -1.49
CA ARG A 145 -1.95 -8.17 -0.47
C ARG A 145 -2.87 -9.23 -1.07
N ASN A 146 -2.83 -10.44 -0.52
CA ASN A 146 -3.82 -11.47 -0.82
C ASN A 146 -5.14 -11.11 -0.13
N ASN A 147 -6.22 -10.98 -0.92
CA ASN A 147 -7.58 -10.72 -0.43
C ASN A 147 -8.33 -12.01 -0.10
N ASP A 148 -7.79 -13.17 -0.45
CA ASP A 148 -8.35 -14.48 -0.15
C ASP A 148 -7.70 -15.11 1.09
N LYS A 149 -8.32 -16.18 1.59
CA LYS A 149 -7.79 -17.04 2.66
C LYS A 149 -6.88 -18.14 2.13
N ALA A 150 -7.06 -18.54 0.88
CA ALA A 150 -6.22 -19.54 0.24
C ALA A 150 -4.88 -18.94 -0.21
N SER A 151 -3.84 -19.75 -0.19
CA SER A 151 -2.54 -19.42 -0.81
C SER A 151 -2.59 -19.71 -2.30
N PHE A 152 -1.97 -18.84 -3.10
CA PHE A 152 -1.85 -19.03 -4.56
C PHE A 152 -0.43 -18.72 -5.02
N TYR A 153 -0.06 -19.31 -6.15
CA TYR A 153 1.14 -18.95 -6.89
C TYR A 153 0.86 -17.72 -7.77
N ILE A 154 1.83 -16.83 -7.85
CA ILE A 154 1.73 -15.59 -8.62
C ILE A 154 2.89 -15.55 -9.60
N ASN A 155 2.58 -15.27 -10.86
CA ASN A 155 3.58 -14.95 -11.88
C ASN A 155 3.56 -13.44 -12.11
N LEU A 156 4.73 -12.81 -12.04
CA LEU A 156 4.87 -11.39 -12.34
C LEU A 156 5.30 -11.23 -13.80
N LEU A 157 4.47 -10.56 -14.59
CA LEU A 157 4.80 -10.19 -15.97
C LEU A 157 5.30 -8.75 -15.98
N LEU A 158 6.57 -8.56 -16.36
CA LEU A 158 7.18 -7.25 -16.56
C LEU A 158 7.03 -6.90 -18.06
N GLY A 159 6.36 -5.78 -18.34
CA GLY A 159 6.09 -5.27 -19.68
C GLY A 159 7.01 -4.14 -20.10
#